data_AF-A0A179EUE6-F1
#
_entry.id   AF-A0A179EUE6-F1
#
_cell.length_a   1.000
_cell.length_b   1.000
_cell.length_c   1.000
_cell.angle_alpha   90.00
_cell.angle_beta   90.00
_cell.angle_gamma   90.00
#
_symmetry.space_group_name_H-M   'P 1'
#
loop_
_entity.id
_entity.type
_entity.pdbx_description
1 polymer ?
#
loop_
_entity_poly.entity_id
_entity_poly.type
_entity_poly.pdbx_seq_one_letter_code
_entity_poly.pdbx_strand_id
1 'polypeptide(L)'
;MKITQNWREEIKTIPNGLSLFRIVLLPVYLYFVWQRSFYLAGLVIAVSGLTDFLDGYIARRFNQITELGKLLDPLSDKLTQFVLILSMAWYRPWIWLLLGLFVIKEGFMMIAGIIGLKHGVKLSGAKWYGKLATAVIYLGMVILLVCPQLAETWVSVIFGVIAICLMLSFVLYALEYRKMLRSTKLN
;
A
#
# COMPACT_ATOMS: atom_id res chain seq x y z
N MET A 1 18.91 0.36 26.46
CA MET A 1 19.75 0.68 25.28
C MET A 1 19.04 1.74 24.44
N LYS A 2 19.37 3.03 24.63
CA LYS A 2 18.81 4.12 23.82
C LYS A 2 19.57 4.13 22.50
N ILE A 3 18.96 3.58 21.44
CA ILE A 3 19.44 3.82 20.07
C ILE A 3 19.21 5.31 19.82
N THR A 4 20.28 6.09 19.80
CA THR A 4 20.24 7.43 19.21
C THR A 4 20.01 7.23 17.71
N GLN A 5 18.74 7.13 17.30
CA GLN A 5 18.37 6.97 15.90
C GLN A 5 18.84 8.19 15.12
N ASN A 6 19.86 8.01 14.29
CA ASN A 6 20.33 9.06 13.42
C ASN A 6 19.65 8.92 12.05
N TRP A 7 18.38 9.34 11.99
CA TRP A 7 17.53 9.29 10.80
C TRP A 7 18.21 9.89 9.55
N ARG A 8 19.11 10.86 9.72
CA ARG A 8 19.89 11.45 8.60
C ARG A 8 20.80 10.45 7.91
N GLU A 9 21.39 9.50 8.64
CA GLU A 9 22.24 8.47 8.05
C GLU A 9 21.40 7.34 7.45
N GLU A 10 20.24 7.02 8.06
CA GLU A 10 19.32 6.04 7.49
C GLU A 10 18.74 6.51 6.14
N ILE A 11 18.43 7.79 5.98
CA ILE A 11 17.95 8.37 4.71
C ILE A 11 18.95 8.13 3.56
N LYS A 12 20.25 8.12 3.84
CA LYS A 12 21.30 7.92 2.83
C LYS A 12 21.42 6.47 2.36
N THR A 13 20.76 5.53 3.02
CA THR A 13 20.75 4.14 2.55
C THR A 13 20.02 4.04 1.21
N ILE A 14 20.53 3.18 0.32
CA ILE A 14 19.96 2.99 -1.01
C ILE A 14 18.47 2.59 -0.94
N PRO A 15 18.04 1.66 -0.06
CA PRO A 15 16.63 1.29 0.05
C PRO A 15 15.73 2.47 0.42
N ASN A 16 16.11 3.26 1.43
CA ASN A 16 15.30 4.40 1.87
C ASN A 16 15.24 5.51 0.79
N GLY A 17 16.33 5.71 0.05
CA GLY A 17 16.35 6.61 -1.10
C GLY A 17 15.37 6.18 -2.20
N LEU A 18 15.25 4.88 -2.46
CA LEU A 18 14.29 4.31 -3.42
C LEU A 18 12.83 4.45 -2.94
N SER A 19 12.56 4.23 -1.66
CA SER A 19 11.21 4.46 -1.08
C SER A 19 10.80 5.93 -1.15
N LEU A 20 11.73 6.87 -0.89
CA LEU A 20 11.50 8.31 -1.07
C LEU A 20 11.30 8.67 -2.55
N PHE A 21 12.10 8.10 -3.44
CA PHE A 21 11.95 8.28 -4.88
C PHE A 21 10.54 7.86 -5.34
N ARG A 22 9.99 6.77 -4.79
CA ARG A 22 8.61 6.34 -5.07
C ARG A 22 7.58 7.38 -4.70
N ILE A 23 7.73 8.02 -3.54
CA ILE A 23 6.84 9.10 -3.09
C ILE A 23 6.92 10.29 -4.05
N VAL A 24 8.13 10.64 -4.51
CA VAL A 24 8.36 11.71 -5.50
C VAL A 24 7.79 11.38 -6.88
N LEU A 25 7.70 10.10 -7.26
CA LEU A 25 7.04 9.68 -8.49
C LEU A 25 5.51 9.87 -8.47
N LEU A 26 4.87 10.00 -7.30
CA LEU A 26 3.40 10.13 -7.22
C LEU A 26 2.88 11.44 -7.85
N PRO A 27 3.46 12.63 -7.61
CA PRO A 27 3.14 13.84 -8.36
C PRO A 27 3.34 13.69 -9.88
N VAL A 28 4.42 13.02 -10.30
CA VAL A 28 4.73 12.80 -11.73
C VAL A 28 3.66 11.91 -12.37
N TYR A 29 3.26 10.84 -11.68
CA TYR A 29 2.14 10.00 -12.07
C TYR A 29 0.85 10.80 -12.23
N LEU A 30 0.47 11.59 -11.21
CA LEU A 30 -0.74 12.40 -11.23
C LEU A 30 -0.72 13.43 -12.37
N TYR A 31 0.44 14.00 -12.68
CA TYR A 31 0.61 14.90 -13.82
C TYR A 31 0.29 14.20 -15.14
N PHE A 32 0.81 12.99 -15.38
CA PHE A 32 0.50 12.25 -16.61
C PHE A 32 -0.95 11.79 -16.69
N VAL A 33 -1.55 11.41 -15.56
CA VAL A 33 -2.98 11.11 -15.50
C VAL A 33 -3.81 12.33 -15.87
N TRP A 34 -3.49 13.49 -15.30
CA TRP A 34 -4.16 14.77 -15.60
C TRP A 34 -4.10 15.09 -17.09
N GLN A 35 -2.93 14.89 -17.73
CA GLN A 35 -2.73 15.06 -19.16
C GLN A 35 -3.37 13.94 -20.02
N ARG A 36 -4.12 13.01 -19.42
CA ARG A 36 -4.69 11.82 -20.07
C ARG A 36 -3.66 10.95 -20.81
N SER A 37 -2.40 11.05 -20.42
CA SER A 37 -1.28 10.31 -20.97
C SER A 37 -1.12 8.98 -20.22
N PHE A 38 -2.12 8.11 -20.33
CA PHE A 38 -2.25 6.92 -19.49
C PHE A 38 -1.12 5.90 -19.66
N TYR A 39 -0.53 5.79 -20.85
CA TYR A 39 0.65 4.94 -21.07
C TYR A 39 1.89 5.43 -20.32
N LEU A 40 2.12 6.75 -20.29
CA LEU A 40 3.22 7.34 -19.52
C LEU A 40 2.95 7.23 -18.02
N ALA A 41 1.71 7.45 -17.58
CA ALA A 41 1.31 7.20 -16.19
C ALA A 41 1.56 5.73 -15.79
N GLY A 42 1.19 4.79 -16.65
CA GLY A 42 1.46 3.35 -16.46
C GLY A 42 2.94 3.04 -16.39
N LEU A 43 3.77 3.67 -17.24
CA LEU A 43 5.23 3.53 -17.20
C LEU A 43 5.82 4.04 -15.87
N VAL A 44 5.35 5.19 -15.37
CA VAL A 44 5.78 5.72 -14.06
C VAL A 44 5.46 4.74 -12.93
N ILE A 45 4.26 4.16 -12.95
CA ILE A 45 3.86 3.16 -11.95
C ILE A 45 4.68 1.87 -12.10
N ALA A 46 4.96 1.42 -13.31
CA ALA A 46 5.82 0.26 -13.56
C ALA A 46 7.23 0.48 -13.01
N VAL A 47 7.83 1.65 -13.27
CA VAL A 47 9.15 2.03 -12.70
C VAL A 47 9.09 2.07 -11.17
N SER A 48 8.05 2.66 -10.60
CA SER A 48 7.80 2.67 -9.15
C SER A 48 7.75 1.26 -8.54
N GLY A 49 7.01 0.33 -9.15
CA GLY A 49 6.95 -1.07 -8.71
C GLY A 49 8.28 -1.82 -8.87
N LEU A 50 9.04 -1.55 -9.92
CA LEU A 50 10.38 -2.11 -10.09
C LEU A 50 11.34 -1.62 -9.00
N THR A 51 11.26 -0.33 -8.61
CA THR A 51 12.10 0.19 -7.53
C THR A 51 11.81 -0.45 -6.18
N ASP A 52 10.55 -0.79 -5.87
CA ASP A 52 10.17 -1.54 -4.65
C ASP A 52 10.77 -2.95 -4.60
N PHE A 53 10.80 -3.63 -5.74
CA PHE A 53 11.46 -4.92 -5.78
C PHE A 53 12.97 -4.80 -5.53
N LEU A 54 13.59 -3.76 -6.11
CA LEU A 54 15.03 -3.52 -6.00
C LEU A 54 15.45 -3.08 -4.59
N ASP A 55 14.70 -2.19 -3.93
CA ASP A 55 15.04 -1.75 -2.57
C ASP A 55 14.97 -2.90 -1.56
N GLY A 56 13.93 -3.73 -1.63
CA GLY A 56 13.78 -4.91 -0.78
C GLY A 56 14.87 -5.94 -1.05
N TYR A 57 15.31 -6.08 -2.30
CA TYR A 57 16.44 -6.93 -2.66
C TYR A 57 17.75 -6.41 -2.09
N ILE A 58 18.05 -5.12 -2.27
CA ILE A 58 19.27 -4.47 -1.80
C ILE A 58 19.32 -4.48 -0.26
N ALA A 59 18.22 -4.15 0.41
CA ALA A 59 18.13 -4.16 1.86
C ALA A 59 18.49 -5.54 2.45
N ARG A 60 17.99 -6.62 1.85
CA ARG A 60 18.28 -8.00 2.30
C ARG A 60 19.69 -8.44 1.94
N ARG A 61 20.16 -8.14 0.72
CA ARG A 61 21.47 -8.60 0.23
C ARG A 61 22.64 -7.89 0.90
N PHE A 62 22.50 -6.59 1.19
CA PHE A 62 23.54 -5.76 1.78
C PHE A 62 23.32 -5.49 3.28
N ASN A 63 22.34 -6.17 3.90
CA ASN A 63 21.99 -6.01 5.31
C ASN A 63 21.71 -4.54 5.72
N GLN A 64 21.08 -3.79 4.83
CA GLN A 64 20.73 -2.36 5.00
C GLN A 64 19.30 -2.17 5.53
N ILE A 65 18.85 -3.05 6.43
CA ILE A 65 17.52 -2.95 7.03
C ILE A 65 17.56 -1.89 8.13
N THR A 66 16.79 -0.82 7.96
CA THR A 66 16.74 0.32 8.90
C THR A 66 15.36 0.45 9.55
N GLU A 67 15.28 1.15 10.69
CA GLU A 67 13.97 1.42 11.33
C GLU A 67 13.17 2.43 10.52
N LEU A 68 13.83 3.39 9.87
CA LEU A 68 13.21 4.29 8.91
C LEU A 68 12.62 3.55 7.72
N GLY A 69 13.36 2.61 7.10
CA GLY A 69 12.85 1.82 5.97
C GLY A 69 11.60 1.03 6.35
N LYS A 70 11.60 0.40 7.54
CA LYS A 70 10.42 -0.31 8.08
C LYS A 70 9.16 0.56 8.19
N LEU A 71 9.31 1.89 8.29
CA LEU A 71 8.20 2.84 8.28
C LEU A 71 7.92 3.43 6.89
N LEU A 72 8.97 3.77 6.14
CA LEU A 72 8.90 4.40 4.82
C LEU A 72 8.30 3.45 3.79
N ASP A 73 8.71 2.18 3.75
CA ASP A 73 8.28 1.24 2.70
C ASP A 73 6.78 0.98 2.77
N PRO A 74 6.17 0.68 3.95
CA PRO A 74 4.73 0.56 4.05
C PRO A 74 4.01 1.87 3.73
N LEU A 75 4.59 3.02 4.08
CA LEU A 75 3.99 4.32 3.80
C LEU A 75 3.95 4.61 2.29
N SER A 76 5.08 4.43 1.58
CA SER A 76 5.16 4.63 0.13
C SER A 76 4.21 3.69 -0.62
N ASP A 77 4.06 2.45 -0.17
CA ASP A 77 3.11 1.49 -0.74
C ASP A 77 1.66 1.91 -0.58
N LYS A 78 1.27 2.36 0.61
CA LYS A 78 -0.12 2.81 0.86
C LYS A 78 -0.43 4.10 0.14
N LEU A 79 0.52 5.03 0.06
CA LEU A 79 0.38 6.24 -0.74
C LEU A 79 0.24 5.92 -2.23
N THR A 80 1.00 4.96 -2.75
CA THR A 80 0.89 4.52 -4.15
C THR A 80 -0.49 3.94 -4.44
N GLN A 81 -0.98 3.03 -3.58
CA GLN A 81 -2.34 2.47 -3.70
C GLN A 81 -3.41 3.55 -3.61
N PHE A 82 -3.29 4.47 -2.65
CA PHE A 82 -4.22 5.58 -2.47
C PHE A 82 -4.29 6.47 -3.71
N VAL A 83 -3.14 6.89 -4.23
CA VAL A 83 -3.04 7.78 -5.41
C VAL A 83 -3.57 7.09 -6.66
N LEU A 84 -3.29 5.80 -6.86
CA LEU A 84 -3.88 5.00 -7.94
C LEU A 84 -5.41 5.02 -7.88
N ILE A 85 -5.99 4.64 -6.73
CA ILE A 85 -7.45 4.58 -6.56
C ILE A 85 -8.07 5.98 -6.70
N LEU A 86 -7.47 7.00 -6.06
CA LEU A 86 -7.95 8.38 -6.10
C LEU A 86 -7.96 8.93 -7.52
N SER A 87 -6.89 8.71 -8.27
CA SER A 87 -6.79 9.18 -9.65
C SER A 87 -7.88 8.57 -10.53
N MET A 88 -8.22 7.29 -10.34
CA MET A 88 -9.30 6.62 -11.06
C MET A 88 -10.69 7.05 -10.57
N ALA A 89 -10.86 7.36 -9.29
CA ALA A 89 -12.11 7.90 -8.72
C ALA A 89 -12.55 9.21 -9.37
N TRP A 90 -11.59 10.01 -9.86
CA TRP A 90 -11.89 11.25 -10.58
C TRP A 90 -12.57 11.00 -11.94
N TYR A 91 -12.28 9.89 -12.61
CA TYR A 91 -12.88 9.54 -13.90
C TYR A 91 -14.10 8.63 -13.76
N ARG A 92 -14.20 7.90 -12.66
CA ARG A 92 -15.20 6.84 -12.42
C ARG A 92 -15.82 7.03 -11.03
N PRO A 93 -17.00 7.67 -10.89
CA PRO A 93 -17.57 8.00 -9.59
C PRO A 93 -17.75 6.81 -8.64
N TRP A 94 -18.03 5.62 -9.17
CA TRP A 94 -18.19 4.40 -8.36
C TRP A 94 -16.91 3.98 -7.62
N ILE A 95 -15.73 4.38 -8.11
CA ILE A 95 -14.44 4.07 -7.46
C ILE A 95 -14.26 4.83 -6.15
N TRP A 96 -15.01 5.91 -5.89
CA TRP A 96 -15.04 6.55 -4.57
C TRP A 96 -15.44 5.58 -3.44
N LEU A 97 -16.32 4.61 -3.72
CA LEU A 97 -16.66 3.55 -2.77
C LEU A 97 -15.46 2.67 -2.43
N LEU A 98 -14.65 2.34 -3.43
CA LEU A 98 -13.44 1.55 -3.26
C LEU A 98 -12.38 2.33 -2.48
N LEU A 99 -12.25 3.63 -2.73
CA LEU A 99 -11.37 4.52 -1.97
C LEU A 99 -11.79 4.57 -0.49
N GLY A 100 -13.09 4.73 -0.23
CA GLY A 100 -13.63 4.69 1.13
C GLY A 100 -13.33 3.37 1.83
N LEU A 101 -13.58 2.24 1.16
CA LEU A 101 -13.27 0.91 1.69
C LEU A 101 -11.77 0.74 2.01
N PHE A 102 -10.91 1.18 1.10
CA PHE A 102 -9.45 1.16 1.29
C PHE A 102 -9.05 1.99 2.51
N VAL A 103 -9.51 3.24 2.61
CA VAL A 103 -9.20 4.16 3.72
C VAL A 103 -9.69 3.59 5.06
N ILE A 104 -10.90 3.04 5.10
CA ILE A 104 -11.46 2.40 6.32
C ILE A 104 -10.59 1.23 6.75
N LYS A 105 -10.23 0.34 5.81
CA LYS A 105 -9.40 -0.84 6.12
C LYS A 105 -8.03 -0.43 6.63
N GLU A 106 -7.33 0.44 5.92
CA GLU A 106 -5.96 0.84 6.28
C GLU A 106 -5.94 1.68 7.57
N GLY A 107 -6.93 2.55 7.76
CA GLY A 107 -7.14 3.29 9.01
C GLY A 107 -7.41 2.36 10.19
N PHE A 108 -8.26 1.34 10.02
CA PHE A 108 -8.48 0.31 11.03
C PHE A 108 -7.18 -0.43 11.37
N MET A 109 -6.41 -0.87 10.37
CA MET A 109 -5.13 -1.56 10.59
C MET A 109 -4.14 -0.69 11.34
N MET A 110 -4.05 0.60 11.00
CA MET A 110 -3.18 1.56 11.69
C MET A 110 -3.59 1.74 13.15
N ILE A 111 -4.87 2.00 13.42
CA ILE A 111 -5.41 2.19 14.78
C ILE A 111 -5.24 0.91 15.60
N ALA A 112 -5.60 -0.26 15.05
CA ALA A 112 -5.42 -1.56 15.69
C ALA A 112 -3.95 -1.82 16.02
N GLY A 113 -3.03 -1.45 15.13
CA GLY A 113 -1.58 -1.54 15.35
C GLY A 113 -1.12 -0.71 16.55
N ILE A 114 -1.54 0.55 16.61
CA ILE A 114 -1.19 1.47 17.70
C ILE A 114 -1.76 0.97 19.04
N ILE A 115 -3.03 0.55 19.07
CA ILE A 115 -3.65 0.04 20.29
C ILE A 115 -3.00 -1.27 20.74
N GLY A 116 -2.68 -2.17 19.81
CA GLY A 116 -1.96 -3.41 20.10
C GLY A 116 -0.63 -3.13 20.78
N LEU A 117 0.16 -2.21 20.24
CA LEU A 117 1.46 -1.82 20.82
C LEU A 117 1.31 -1.29 22.26
N LYS A 118 0.25 -0.51 22.56
CA LYS A 118 -0.03 -0.04 23.92
C LYS A 118 -0.35 -1.16 24.91
N HIS A 119 -0.92 -2.28 24.44
CA HIS A 119 -1.22 -3.46 25.26
C HIS A 119 -0.09 -4.49 25.26
N GLY A 120 1.09 -4.15 24.74
CA GLY A 120 2.23 -5.08 24.64
C GLY A 120 2.09 -6.16 23.58
N VAL A 121 1.09 -6.04 22.68
CA VAL A 121 0.77 -7.02 21.65
C VAL A 121 1.14 -6.46 20.29
N LYS A 122 2.11 -7.08 19.61
CA LYS A 122 2.43 -6.70 18.24
C LYS A 122 1.44 -7.37 17.29
N LEU A 123 0.73 -6.58 16.49
CA LEU A 123 -0.02 -7.14 15.35
C LEU A 123 0.95 -7.99 14.53
N SER A 124 0.55 -9.23 14.30
CA SER A 124 1.33 -10.13 13.47
C SER A 124 1.55 -9.45 12.10
N GLY A 125 2.80 -9.49 11.59
CA GLY A 125 3.18 -8.78 10.37
C GLY A 125 2.30 -9.10 9.16
N ALA A 126 2.49 -8.39 8.05
CA ALA A 126 1.65 -8.48 6.85
C ALA A 126 1.32 -9.94 6.46
N LYS A 127 0.07 -10.35 6.65
CA LYS A 127 -0.43 -11.69 6.36
C LYS A 127 -0.64 -11.87 4.87
N TRP A 128 -0.70 -13.12 4.43
CA TRP A 128 -0.86 -13.47 3.01
C TRP A 128 -2.10 -12.80 2.38
N TYR A 129 -3.23 -12.74 3.10
CA TYR A 129 -4.46 -12.13 2.60
C TYR A 129 -4.36 -10.61 2.41
N GLY A 130 -3.56 -9.93 3.24
CA GLY A 130 -3.25 -8.51 3.07
C GLY A 130 -2.36 -8.25 1.86
N LYS A 131 -1.34 -9.10 1.66
CA LYS A 131 -0.46 -9.06 0.48
C LYS A 131 -1.23 -9.32 -0.81
N LEU A 132 -2.11 -10.32 -0.80
CA LEU A 132 -2.96 -10.63 -1.94
C LEU A 132 -3.89 -9.46 -2.28
N ALA A 133 -4.56 -8.86 -1.29
CA ALA A 133 -5.42 -7.71 -1.53
C ALA A 133 -4.65 -6.53 -2.14
N THR A 134 -3.44 -6.23 -1.66
CA THR A 134 -2.59 -5.20 -2.24
C THR A 134 -2.16 -5.51 -3.67
N ALA A 135 -1.78 -6.75 -3.97
CA ALA A 135 -1.43 -7.16 -5.34
C ALA A 135 -2.63 -7.03 -6.30
N VAL A 136 -3.83 -7.44 -5.85
CA VAL A 136 -5.08 -7.34 -6.63
C VAL A 136 -5.45 -5.87 -6.89
N ILE A 137 -5.34 -4.99 -5.88
CA ILE A 137 -5.54 -3.55 -6.07
C ILE A 137 -4.57 -3.02 -7.12
N TYR A 138 -3.28 -3.31 -6.95
CA TYR A 138 -2.23 -2.75 -7.80
C TYR A 138 -2.42 -3.19 -9.27
N LEU A 139 -2.58 -4.49 -9.51
CA LEU A 139 -2.81 -5.04 -10.85
C LEU A 139 -4.12 -4.51 -11.47
N GLY A 140 -5.22 -4.53 -10.71
CA GLY A 140 -6.50 -4.06 -11.19
C GLY A 140 -6.48 -2.57 -11.56
N MET A 141 -5.85 -1.73 -10.73
CA MET A 141 -5.72 -0.30 -11.01
C MET A 141 -4.83 -0.02 -12.22
N VAL A 142 -3.72 -0.76 -12.38
CA VAL A 142 -2.85 -0.63 -13.56
C VAL A 142 -3.58 -1.05 -14.84
N ILE A 143 -4.38 -2.12 -14.81
CA ILE A 143 -5.20 -2.53 -15.95
C ILE A 143 -6.21 -1.44 -16.31
N LEU A 144 -6.94 -0.89 -15.33
CA LEU A 144 -7.91 0.18 -15.57
C LEU A 144 -7.26 1.46 -16.10
N LEU A 145 -6.03 1.75 -15.65
CA LEU A 145 -5.25 2.89 -16.12
C LEU A 145 -4.82 2.72 -17.58
N VAL A 146 -4.18 1.59 -17.92
CA VAL A 146 -3.57 1.38 -19.26
C VAL A 146 -4.60 1.00 -20.32
N CYS A 147 -5.74 0.44 -19.91
CA CYS A 147 -6.85 0.08 -20.79
C CYS A 147 -8.09 0.94 -20.50
N PRO A 148 -8.08 2.26 -20.78
CA PRO A 148 -9.19 3.15 -20.43
C PRO A 148 -10.48 2.86 -21.20
N GLN A 149 -10.39 2.16 -22.34
CA GLN A 149 -11.50 1.80 -23.22
C GLN A 149 -12.10 0.42 -22.90
N LEU A 150 -11.76 -0.17 -21.75
CA LEU A 150 -12.30 -1.47 -21.34
C LEU A 150 -13.83 -1.38 -21.22
N ALA A 151 -14.53 -2.42 -21.69
CA ALA A 151 -15.99 -2.46 -21.57
C ALA A 151 -16.43 -2.39 -20.10
N GLU A 152 -17.54 -1.70 -19.84
CA GLU A 152 -18.05 -1.44 -18.47
C GLU A 152 -18.24 -2.72 -17.65
N THR A 153 -18.60 -3.84 -18.31
CA THR A 153 -18.70 -5.16 -17.66
C THR A 153 -17.37 -5.57 -17.04
N TRP A 154 -16.25 -5.43 -17.76
CA TRP A 154 -14.92 -5.80 -17.26
C TRP A 154 -14.43 -4.84 -16.18
N VAL A 155 -14.74 -3.55 -16.30
CA VAL A 155 -14.45 -2.56 -15.24
C VAL A 155 -15.17 -2.95 -13.96
N SER A 156 -16.45 -3.33 -14.06
CA SER A 156 -17.27 -3.76 -12.92
C SER A 156 -16.76 -5.06 -12.29
N VAL A 157 -16.33 -6.02 -13.12
CA VAL A 157 -15.72 -7.27 -12.64
C VAL A 157 -14.42 -6.99 -11.87
N ILE A 158 -13.51 -6.18 -12.44
CA ILE A 158 -12.25 -5.80 -11.78
C ILE A 158 -12.55 -5.11 -10.44
N PHE A 159 -13.45 -4.12 -10.43
CA PHE A 159 -13.88 -3.44 -9.22
C PHE A 159 -14.42 -4.42 -8.17
N GLY A 160 -15.32 -5.33 -8.57
CA GLY A 160 -15.91 -6.34 -7.69
C GLY A 160 -14.85 -7.25 -7.07
N VAL A 161 -13.88 -7.71 -7.87
CA VAL A 161 -12.76 -8.53 -7.39
C VAL A 161 -11.92 -7.76 -6.36
N ILE A 162 -11.55 -6.51 -6.65
CA ILE A 162 -10.78 -5.69 -5.71
C ILE A 162 -11.57 -5.46 -4.41
N ALA A 163 -12.84 -5.10 -4.51
CA ALA A 163 -13.70 -4.84 -3.36
C ALA A 163 -13.87 -6.08 -2.48
N ILE A 164 -14.10 -7.26 -3.08
CA ILE A 164 -14.19 -8.53 -2.36
C ILE A 164 -12.87 -8.85 -1.65
N CYS A 165 -11.72 -8.75 -2.35
CA CYS A 165 -10.43 -9.00 -1.74
C CYS A 165 -10.11 -8.02 -0.58
N LEU A 166 -10.48 -6.75 -0.74
CA LEU A 166 -10.34 -5.74 0.31
C LEU A 166 -11.21 -6.06 1.53
N MET A 167 -12.50 -6.40 1.30
CA MET A 167 -13.44 -6.77 2.36
C MET A 167 -12.96 -8.03 3.09
N LEU A 168 -12.56 -9.07 2.37
CA LEU A 168 -12.01 -10.29 2.95
C LEU A 168 -10.78 -9.99 3.79
N SER A 169 -9.84 -9.20 3.26
CA SER A 169 -8.65 -8.79 4.01
C SER A 169 -9.02 -8.00 5.27
N PHE A 170 -9.99 -7.10 5.19
CA PHE A 170 -10.47 -6.32 6.34
C PHE A 170 -11.06 -7.22 7.43
N VAL A 171 -11.98 -8.11 7.07
CA VAL A 171 -12.64 -9.03 8.00
C VAL A 171 -11.60 -9.95 8.67
N LEU A 172 -10.67 -10.51 7.91
CA LEU A 172 -9.63 -11.39 8.45
C LEU A 172 -8.70 -10.64 9.43
N TYR A 173 -8.30 -9.41 9.11
CA TYR A 173 -7.53 -8.58 10.05
C TYR A 173 -8.33 -8.22 11.31
N ALA A 174 -9.62 -7.92 11.17
CA ALA A 174 -10.48 -7.60 12.30
C ALA A 174 -10.67 -8.81 13.24
N LEU A 175 -10.83 -10.01 12.68
CA LEU A 175 -10.92 -11.26 13.45
C LEU A 175 -9.59 -11.59 14.15
N GLU A 176 -8.46 -11.45 13.46
CA GLU A 176 -7.13 -11.63 14.05
C GLU A 176 -6.93 -10.67 15.22
N TYR A 177 -7.23 -9.38 15.02
CA TYR A 177 -7.12 -8.37 16.08
C TYR A 177 -8.00 -8.68 17.29
N ARG A 178 -9.25 -9.13 17.08
CA ARG A 178 -10.14 -9.58 18.16
C ARG A 178 -9.57 -10.78 18.91
N LYS A 179 -9.01 -11.76 18.20
CA LYS A 179 -8.38 -12.94 18.80
C LYS A 179 -7.18 -12.55 19.66
N MET A 180 -6.37 -11.62 19.17
CA MET A 180 -5.20 -11.10 19.88
C MET A 180 -5.59 -10.40 21.19
N LEU A 181 -6.57 -9.48 21.15
CA LEU A 181 -7.05 -8.80 22.36
C LEU A 181 -7.64 -9.75 23.42
N ARG A 182 -8.31 -10.83 22.99
CA ARG A 182 -8.84 -11.85 23.92
C ARG A 182 -7.73 -12.63 24.61
N SER A 183 -6.66 -12.98 23.89
CA SER A 183 -5.53 -13.71 24.46
C SER A 183 -4.77 -12.90 25.51
N THR A 184 -4.77 -11.57 25.42
CA THR A 184 -4.10 -10.69 26.38
C THR A 184 -4.89 -10.45 27.65
N LYS A 185 -6.23 -10.53 27.61
CA LYS A 185 -7.07 -10.41 28.81
C LYS A 185 -7.07 -11.66 29.69
N LEU A 186 -6.54 -12.78 29.19
CA LEU A 186 -6.49 -14.07 29.88
C LEU A 186 -5.15 -14.35 30.59
N ASN A 187 -4.19 -13.43 30.45
CA ASN A 187 -2.88 -13.43 31.14
C ASN A 187 -2.80 -12.23 32.08
#